data_AF-A0A478FUI9-F1
#
_entry.id   AF-A0A478FUI9-F1
#
_cell.length_a   1.000
_cell.length_b   1.000
_cell.length_c   1.000
_cell.angle_alpha   90.00
_cell.angle_beta   90.00
_cell.angle_gamma   90.00
#
_symmetry.space_group_name_H-M   'P 1'
#
loop_
_entity.id
_entity.type
_entity.pdbx_description
1 polymer ?
#
loop_
_entity_poly.entity_id
_entity_poly.type
_entity_poly.pdbx_seq_one_letter_code
_entity_poly.pdbx_strand_id
1 'polypeptide(L)'
;MFHWKQIREIINYLVFYNNYHIYNAANFNEKTMSIFSTIVKALTATGVVSGAAGVGSKIYLKNGHGFGTMDVVNSTSSTPTSDPSTQSNTESQDTSKHTKPESVSDTAKTTYGSLLKEKQYQLVETNTSNDIILNIMMERLDPTKNSLKYSKKQRFSVSEEVTFGTKTFTSQVGDKSYSLTILQKPDQQYIEPWKKSCIQALSVEVIKTKVEDSKTQEYSEMAKLREWCTIPTVDQVLRRHKLTPLNTDVDNHKDDAEWKKVIAGGWFKKETDKDNWEDQSFIKGTDLDTVIGNDKRGINSESEVDKTKIDVFKNKCKAELEKAFERKNFYLTTQFINGITETDKPTIDPFQEVALFCVKPFKASEYVTASLQGLVHEQVEISTDDYCYLSNIENKDSWTTNNPLGGKSFWCAVKSLYKAKVNK
;
A
#
# COMPACT_ATOMS: atom_id res chain seq x y z
N MET A 1 55.11 28.17 17.67
CA MET A 1 55.04 26.72 18.00
C MET A 1 54.73 26.54 19.48
N PHE A 2 53.58 27.06 19.94
CA PHE A 2 53.19 27.03 21.36
C PHE A 2 51.67 27.19 21.53
N HIS A 3 50.85 26.58 20.66
CA HIS A 3 49.37 26.66 20.74
C HIS A 3 48.69 25.35 20.35
N TRP A 4 49.29 24.21 20.71
CA TRP A 4 48.72 22.88 20.49
C TRP A 4 48.67 22.01 21.76
N LYS A 5 49.11 22.52 22.91
CA LYS A 5 49.12 21.78 24.19
C LYS A 5 47.94 22.09 25.13
N GLN A 6 47.24 23.22 24.93
CA GLN A 6 46.11 23.63 25.80
C GLN A 6 44.72 23.21 25.32
N ILE A 7 44.56 22.79 24.05
CA ILE A 7 43.27 22.33 23.52
C ILE A 7 43.02 20.84 23.85
N ARG A 8 44.08 20.08 24.16
CA ARG A 8 43.98 18.64 24.44
C ARG A 8 43.52 18.30 25.87
N GLU A 9 43.63 19.24 26.83
CA GLU A 9 43.16 19.01 28.21
C GLU A 9 41.69 19.40 28.45
N ILE A 10 41.12 20.28 27.62
CA ILE A 10 39.70 20.67 27.73
C ILE A 10 38.76 19.59 27.17
N ILE A 11 39.21 18.82 26.17
CA ILE A 11 38.39 17.75 25.56
C ILE A 11 38.33 16.49 26.45
N ASN A 12 39.34 16.24 27.30
CA ASN A 12 39.33 15.10 28.22
C ASN A 12 38.52 15.35 29.51
N TYR A 13 38.21 16.60 29.85
CA TYR A 13 37.43 16.94 31.05
C TYR A 13 35.90 16.86 30.84
N LEU A 14 35.43 16.79 29.59
CA LEU A 14 34.00 16.71 29.25
C LEU A 14 33.48 15.28 29.02
N VAL A 15 34.34 14.26 29.14
CA VAL A 15 33.98 12.84 28.89
C VAL A 15 33.83 12.03 30.19
N PHE A 16 34.08 12.61 31.38
CA PHE A 16 34.08 11.85 32.65
C PHE A 16 33.06 12.25 33.72
N TYR A 17 32.14 13.18 33.44
CA TYR A 17 31.13 13.63 34.41
C TYR A 17 29.71 13.58 33.81
N ASN A 18 29.17 12.38 33.61
CA ASN A 18 27.70 12.20 33.57
C ASN A 18 27.30 10.74 33.82
N ASN A 19 27.87 10.13 34.85
CA ASN A 19 27.35 8.93 35.49
C ASN A 19 27.59 9.07 37.00
N TYR A 20 26.52 9.37 37.76
CA TYR A 20 26.14 8.73 39.04
C TYR A 20 25.27 9.61 39.97
N HIS A 21 24.23 8.95 40.51
CA HIS A 21 23.43 9.20 41.74
C HIS A 21 22.46 10.41 41.78
N ILE A 22 21.13 10.24 41.74
CA ILE A 22 20.14 9.64 42.70
C ILE A 22 19.92 10.48 43.99
N TYR A 23 18.67 10.95 44.20
CA TYR A 23 17.79 10.89 45.40
C TYR A 23 16.97 12.17 45.74
N ASN A 24 15.63 11.99 45.74
CA ASN A 24 14.55 12.53 46.60
C ASN A 24 14.57 13.98 47.14
N ALA A 25 13.47 14.74 46.93
CA ALA A 25 12.36 14.90 47.89
C ALA A 25 11.57 16.23 47.73
N ALA A 26 10.24 16.08 47.72
CA ALA A 26 9.22 16.87 48.43
C ALA A 26 9.01 18.39 48.16
N ASN A 27 7.76 18.67 47.75
CA ASN A 27 6.82 19.71 48.23
C ASN A 27 7.32 21.14 48.47
N PHE A 28 6.77 22.10 47.71
CA PHE A 28 6.23 23.32 48.30
C PHE A 28 5.09 23.90 47.47
N ASN A 29 4.12 24.46 48.18
CA ASN A 29 2.78 24.83 47.76
C ASN A 29 2.65 26.37 47.68
N GLU A 30 1.53 26.81 47.09
CA GLU A 30 0.86 28.11 47.27
C GLU A 30 1.19 29.34 46.38
N LYS A 31 0.14 29.70 45.61
CA LYS A 31 -0.57 31.01 45.54
C LYS A 31 0.20 32.24 45.03
N THR A 32 -0.35 32.86 43.99
CA THR A 32 -1.00 34.20 44.11
C THR A 32 -1.83 34.57 42.88
N MET A 33 -2.88 35.37 43.15
CA MET A 33 -4.00 35.87 42.33
C MET A 33 -3.55 36.66 41.09
N SER A 34 -4.21 36.55 39.92
CA SER A 34 -5.44 37.26 39.46
C SER A 34 -5.45 38.77 39.74
N ILE A 35 -5.59 39.60 38.68
CA ILE A 35 -6.33 40.88 38.61
C ILE A 35 -6.34 41.41 37.15
N PHE A 36 -7.56 41.54 36.57
CA PHE A 36 -8.14 42.61 35.68
C PHE A 36 -7.35 43.17 34.47
N SER A 37 -7.91 43.61 33.33
CA SER A 37 -9.22 44.18 32.92
C SER A 37 -9.22 44.31 31.37
N THR A 38 -10.23 43.84 30.61
CA THR A 38 -11.46 44.54 30.11
C THR A 38 -11.26 45.60 29.00
N ILE A 39 -12.01 45.43 27.88
CA ILE A 39 -12.78 46.39 27.02
C ILE A 39 -13.03 45.65 25.67
N VAL A 40 -14.19 45.05 25.36
CA VAL A 40 -15.56 45.51 25.04
C VAL A 40 -15.74 46.21 23.67
N LYS A 41 -16.38 45.43 22.77
CA LYS A 41 -17.36 45.71 21.68
C LYS A 41 -17.79 47.16 21.37
N ALA A 42 -17.95 47.45 20.06
CA ALA A 42 -19.14 48.07 19.43
C ALA A 42 -18.95 48.15 17.89
N LEU A 43 -19.73 47.42 17.05
CA LEU A 43 -20.99 47.83 16.36
C LEU A 43 -20.73 48.41 14.93
N THR A 44 -20.97 47.62 13.87
CA THR A 44 -22.15 47.58 12.94
C THR A 44 -22.15 48.59 11.81
N ALA A 45 -22.24 48.12 10.55
CA ALA A 45 -23.26 48.53 9.57
C ALA A 45 -23.11 47.78 8.22
N THR A 46 -24.11 46.94 7.94
CA THR A 46 -24.81 46.72 6.66
C THR A 46 -24.13 47.02 5.32
N GLY A 47 -24.16 46.01 4.44
CA GLY A 47 -24.14 46.16 2.98
C GLY A 47 -24.68 44.92 2.30
N VAL A 48 -26.00 44.85 2.10
CA VAL A 48 -26.63 43.92 1.15
C VAL A 48 -26.58 44.59 -0.22
N VAL A 49 -25.88 43.98 -1.18
CA VAL A 49 -26.08 44.22 -2.61
C VAL A 49 -26.27 42.86 -3.26
N SER A 50 -27.45 42.66 -3.84
CA SER A 50 -27.79 41.56 -4.73
C SER A 50 -27.07 41.73 -6.06
N GLY A 51 -26.39 40.68 -6.52
CA GLY A 51 -25.90 40.55 -7.89
C GLY A 51 -25.82 39.08 -8.25
N ALA A 52 -26.79 38.61 -9.02
CA ALA A 52 -26.75 37.29 -9.63
C ALA A 52 -25.65 37.27 -10.70
N ALA A 53 -24.60 36.50 -10.46
CA ALA A 53 -23.72 35.98 -11.49
C ALA A 53 -23.24 34.61 -11.01
N GLY A 54 -23.55 33.59 -11.81
CA GLY A 54 -23.26 32.19 -11.49
C GLY A 54 -21.78 31.98 -11.19
N VAL A 55 -21.50 31.62 -9.95
CA VAL A 55 -20.27 30.92 -9.59
C VAL A 55 -20.71 29.55 -9.13
N GLY A 56 -20.67 28.60 -10.07
CA GLY A 56 -20.84 27.19 -9.77
C GLY A 56 -19.90 26.84 -8.64
N SER A 57 -20.47 26.41 -7.51
CA SER A 57 -19.71 25.81 -6.44
C SER A 57 -18.99 24.61 -7.05
N LYS A 58 -17.67 24.73 -7.24
CA LYS A 58 -16.81 23.57 -7.46
C LYS A 58 -16.87 22.75 -6.18
N ILE A 59 -17.80 21.80 -6.13
CA ILE A 59 -17.80 20.75 -5.13
C ILE A 59 -16.62 19.87 -5.48
N TYR A 60 -15.49 20.09 -4.80
CA TYR A 60 -14.41 19.14 -4.77
C TYR A 60 -14.88 17.96 -3.91
N LEU A 61 -15.39 16.91 -4.55
CA LEU A 61 -15.61 15.61 -3.91
C LEU A 61 -14.25 14.96 -3.62
N LYS A 62 -13.59 15.48 -2.58
CA LYS A 62 -12.35 14.94 -2.04
C LYS A 62 -12.72 13.96 -0.92
N ASN A 63 -13.19 12.79 -1.33
CA ASN A 63 -13.15 11.54 -0.57
C ASN A 63 -13.56 10.42 -1.53
N GLY A 64 -12.57 9.72 -2.08
CA GLY A 64 -12.75 8.65 -3.05
C GLY A 64 -12.16 8.97 -4.43
N HIS A 65 -10.90 9.39 -4.49
CA HIS A 65 -10.13 9.25 -5.72
C HIS A 65 -9.53 7.85 -5.71
N GLY A 66 -10.09 6.98 -6.56
CA GLY A 66 -9.50 5.68 -6.85
C GLY A 66 -8.03 5.87 -7.23
N PHE A 67 -7.19 4.97 -6.75
CA PHE A 67 -5.78 4.95 -7.09
C PHE A 67 -5.64 5.03 -8.61
N GLY A 68 -4.83 5.95 -9.13
CA GLY A 68 -4.66 6.22 -10.57
C GLY A 68 -4.72 4.94 -11.39
N THR A 69 -5.71 4.85 -12.26
CA THR A 69 -6.06 3.64 -12.97
C THR A 69 -4.94 3.28 -13.95
N MET A 70 -4.08 2.32 -13.60
CA MET A 70 -3.48 1.50 -14.66
C MET A 70 -4.63 0.66 -15.21
N ASP A 71 -4.91 0.78 -16.50
CA ASP A 71 -5.64 -0.26 -17.22
C ASP A 71 -4.74 -1.49 -17.17
N VAL A 72 -5.16 -2.50 -16.41
CA VAL A 72 -4.51 -3.80 -16.44
C VAL A 72 -5.01 -4.47 -17.72
N VAL A 73 -4.34 -4.17 -18.83
CA VAL A 73 -4.48 -4.99 -20.04
C VAL A 73 -3.83 -6.32 -19.68
N ASN A 74 -4.65 -7.35 -19.51
CA ASN A 74 -4.20 -8.72 -19.29
C ASN A 74 -3.45 -9.19 -20.55
N SER A 75 -2.17 -8.84 -20.64
CA SER A 75 -1.30 -9.27 -21.74
C SER A 75 -0.71 -10.63 -21.37
N THR A 76 -1.57 -11.64 -21.34
CA THR A 76 -1.11 -13.02 -21.43
C THR A 76 -0.60 -13.26 -22.85
N SER A 77 0.68 -13.62 -22.92
CA SER A 77 1.40 -14.25 -24.03
C SER A 77 0.54 -14.61 -25.25
N SER A 78 0.75 -13.89 -26.35
CA SER A 78 0.24 -14.23 -27.67
C SER A 78 0.80 -15.57 -28.13
N THR A 79 -0.05 -16.58 -28.21
CA THR A 79 0.19 -17.81 -28.99
C THR A 79 0.17 -17.45 -30.48
N PRO A 80 1.22 -17.74 -31.28
CA PRO A 80 1.18 -17.50 -32.72
C PRO A 80 0.50 -18.68 -33.39
N THR A 81 -0.76 -18.52 -33.80
CA THR A 81 -1.38 -19.43 -34.76
C THR A 81 -0.85 -19.08 -36.15
N SER A 82 -0.11 -20.01 -36.71
CA SER A 82 0.32 -20.06 -38.10
C SER A 82 -0.87 -20.42 -38.98
N ASP A 83 -1.19 -19.62 -40.00
CA ASP A 83 -1.08 -20.09 -41.39
C ASP A 83 -1.29 -18.95 -42.42
N PRO A 84 -0.72 -19.11 -43.65
CA PRO A 84 -0.49 -18.02 -44.60
C PRO A 84 -1.48 -18.00 -45.79
N SER A 85 -1.23 -17.06 -46.71
CA SER A 85 -1.82 -16.88 -48.06
C SER A 85 -3.05 -15.94 -48.07
N THR A 86 -3.25 -14.98 -48.97
CA THR A 86 -2.75 -14.78 -50.34
C THR A 86 -2.86 -13.29 -50.70
N GLN A 87 -1.84 -12.74 -51.37
CA GLN A 87 -1.91 -11.44 -52.05
C GLN A 87 -2.83 -11.53 -53.27
N SER A 88 -3.72 -10.56 -53.46
CA SER A 88 -4.14 -10.18 -54.81
C SER A 88 -4.48 -8.69 -54.88
N ASN A 89 -3.64 -7.96 -55.60
CA ASN A 89 -3.91 -6.61 -56.09
C ASN A 89 -5.02 -6.66 -57.14
N THR A 90 -5.97 -5.76 -57.08
CA THR A 90 -6.68 -5.28 -58.28
C THR A 90 -7.10 -3.82 -58.06
N GLU A 91 -6.49 -2.95 -58.86
CA GLU A 91 -6.95 -1.57 -59.09
C GLU A 91 -8.34 -1.58 -59.72
N SER A 92 -9.22 -0.71 -59.24
CA SER A 92 -10.23 -0.06 -60.07
C SER A 92 -10.63 1.25 -59.41
N GLN A 93 -10.29 2.35 -60.10
CA GLN A 93 -10.90 3.66 -59.94
C GLN A 93 -12.39 3.53 -60.29
N ASP A 94 -13.30 4.01 -59.43
CA ASP A 94 -14.31 4.95 -59.93
C ASP A 94 -14.93 5.79 -58.80
N THR A 95 -15.26 7.00 -59.23
CA THR A 95 -15.82 8.15 -58.57
C THR A 95 -17.21 7.93 -57.96
N SER A 96 -17.40 8.25 -56.67
CA SER A 96 -18.72 8.63 -56.16
C SER A 96 -18.63 9.33 -54.80
N LYS A 97 -18.90 10.64 -54.85
CA LYS A 97 -19.58 11.49 -53.87
C LYS A 97 -19.26 11.29 -52.38
N HIS A 98 -18.68 12.35 -51.81
CA HIS A 98 -18.79 12.74 -50.41
C HIS A 98 -20.18 12.44 -49.81
N THR A 99 -20.30 11.32 -49.13
CA THR A 99 -21.18 11.19 -47.97
C THR A 99 -20.28 11.37 -46.77
N LYS A 100 -20.43 12.53 -46.11
CA LYS A 100 -19.92 12.78 -44.76
C LYS A 100 -20.19 11.53 -43.92
N PRO A 101 -19.20 10.91 -43.24
CA PRO A 101 -19.52 9.84 -42.33
C PRO A 101 -20.47 10.43 -41.30
N GLU A 102 -21.71 9.94 -41.28
CA GLU A 102 -22.52 10.03 -40.08
C GLU A 102 -21.63 9.53 -38.96
N SER A 103 -21.35 10.42 -38.00
CA SER A 103 -20.77 10.02 -36.73
C SER A 103 -21.70 8.94 -36.19
N VAL A 104 -21.28 7.68 -36.27
CA VAL A 104 -21.93 6.58 -35.58
C VAL A 104 -21.89 7.00 -34.13
N SER A 105 -23.02 7.53 -33.67
CA SER A 105 -23.24 7.87 -32.29
C SER A 105 -23.27 6.55 -31.58
N ASP A 106 -22.10 6.14 -31.07
CA ASP A 106 -21.95 4.89 -30.32
C ASP A 106 -22.65 5.06 -28.97
N THR A 107 -23.98 4.96 -29.06
CA THR A 107 -24.98 5.07 -28.00
C THR A 107 -25.37 3.68 -27.50
N ALA A 108 -24.59 2.65 -27.82
CA ALA A 108 -24.79 1.31 -27.33
C ALA A 108 -24.76 1.33 -25.79
N LYS A 109 -25.95 1.16 -25.21
CA LYS A 109 -26.13 1.00 -23.77
C LYS A 109 -25.55 -0.35 -23.35
N THR A 110 -24.73 -0.33 -22.32
CA THR A 110 -24.15 -1.52 -21.67
C THR A 110 -24.22 -1.33 -20.15
N THR A 111 -23.73 -2.27 -19.35
CA THR A 111 -23.64 -2.11 -17.89
C THR A 111 -22.20 -2.05 -17.43
N TYR A 112 -21.94 -1.48 -16.25
CA TYR A 112 -20.61 -1.54 -15.63
C TYR A 112 -20.10 -2.99 -15.52
N GLY A 113 -20.97 -3.91 -15.09
CA GLY A 113 -20.63 -5.32 -14.95
C GLY A 113 -20.21 -5.97 -16.28
N SER A 114 -20.90 -5.66 -17.37
CA SER A 114 -20.57 -6.20 -18.70
C SER A 114 -19.19 -5.72 -19.16
N LEU A 115 -18.91 -4.42 -19.03
CA LEU A 115 -17.62 -3.83 -19.39
C LEU A 115 -16.46 -4.36 -18.52
N LEU A 116 -16.70 -4.68 -17.24
CA LEU A 116 -15.68 -5.30 -16.39
C LEU A 116 -15.43 -6.77 -16.78
N LYS A 117 -16.48 -7.53 -17.13
CA LYS A 117 -16.35 -8.90 -17.64
C LYS A 117 -15.60 -8.95 -18.97
N GLU A 118 -15.81 -7.98 -19.87
CA GLU A 118 -15.01 -7.83 -21.11
C GLU A 118 -13.51 -7.72 -20.80
N LYS A 119 -13.15 -7.01 -19.72
CA LYS A 119 -11.78 -6.89 -19.20
C LYS A 119 -11.32 -8.06 -18.33
N GLN A 120 -12.04 -9.18 -18.32
CA GLN A 120 -11.72 -10.41 -17.58
C GLN A 120 -11.71 -10.24 -16.05
N TYR A 121 -12.42 -9.25 -15.51
CA TYR A 121 -12.62 -9.16 -14.06
C TYR A 121 -13.70 -10.15 -13.60
N GLN A 122 -13.39 -10.90 -12.54
CA GLN A 122 -14.39 -11.67 -11.82
C GLN A 122 -15.19 -10.73 -10.91
N LEU A 123 -16.52 -10.76 -11.02
CA LEU A 123 -17.40 -9.85 -10.28
C LEU A 123 -17.85 -10.46 -8.96
N VAL A 124 -18.22 -9.60 -8.02
CA VAL A 124 -19.01 -10.00 -6.86
C VAL A 124 -20.41 -10.42 -7.32
N GLU A 125 -20.81 -11.63 -6.93
CA GLU A 125 -22.10 -12.24 -7.22
C GLU A 125 -22.75 -12.75 -5.92
N THR A 126 -24.02 -13.16 -5.97
CA THR A 126 -24.79 -13.59 -4.78
C THR A 126 -24.12 -14.76 -4.03
N ASN A 127 -23.48 -15.66 -4.76
CA ASN A 127 -22.78 -16.84 -4.22
C ASN A 127 -21.30 -16.57 -3.86
N THR A 128 -20.81 -15.34 -3.98
CA THR A 128 -19.44 -15.01 -3.57
C THR A 128 -19.27 -15.29 -2.07
N SER A 129 -18.19 -15.98 -1.71
CA SER A 129 -17.97 -16.40 -0.34
C SER A 129 -17.81 -15.20 0.60
N ASN A 130 -18.25 -15.37 1.83
CA ASN A 130 -18.21 -14.33 2.86
C ASN A 130 -16.78 -13.83 3.11
N ASP A 131 -15.80 -14.73 3.12
CA ASP A 131 -14.39 -14.36 3.33
C ASP A 131 -13.84 -13.49 2.20
N ILE A 132 -14.22 -13.76 0.94
CA ILE A 132 -13.83 -12.91 -0.20
C ILE A 132 -14.39 -11.50 -0.02
N ILE A 133 -15.66 -11.37 0.37
CA ILE A 133 -16.28 -10.06 0.58
C ILE A 133 -15.59 -9.27 1.71
N LEU A 134 -15.24 -9.95 2.81
CA LEU A 134 -14.46 -9.34 3.89
C LEU A 134 -13.06 -8.91 3.45
N ASN A 135 -12.40 -9.70 2.59
CA ASN A 135 -11.10 -9.34 2.01
C ASN A 135 -11.19 -8.12 1.08
N ILE A 136 -12.21 -8.06 0.21
CA ILE A 136 -12.47 -6.90 -0.68
C ILE A 136 -12.65 -5.62 0.15
N MET A 137 -13.44 -5.67 1.23
CA MET A 137 -13.60 -4.50 2.11
C MET A 137 -12.29 -4.04 2.76
N MET A 138 -11.31 -4.95 2.95
CA MET A 138 -10.05 -4.71 3.65
C MET A 138 -8.83 -4.68 2.71
N GLU A 139 -9.01 -4.52 1.40
CA GLU A 139 -7.91 -4.63 0.43
C GLU A 139 -6.87 -3.49 0.48
N ARG A 140 -7.14 -2.42 1.26
CA ARG A 140 -6.21 -1.29 1.39
C ARG A 140 -5.04 -1.58 2.32
N LEU A 141 -3.83 -1.57 1.77
CA LEU A 141 -2.56 -1.71 2.49
C LEU A 141 -2.13 -0.38 3.12
N ASP A 142 -2.78 -0.07 4.23
CA ASP A 142 -2.52 1.15 4.98
C ASP A 142 -2.16 0.81 6.43
N PRO A 143 -0.86 0.78 6.78
CA PRO A 143 -0.41 0.43 8.12
C PRO A 143 -0.66 1.55 9.15
N THR A 144 -1.15 2.71 8.71
CA THR A 144 -1.26 3.94 9.51
C THR A 144 -2.59 4.04 10.26
N LYS A 145 -3.56 3.17 9.92
CA LYS A 145 -4.92 3.24 10.43
C LYS A 145 -5.06 2.47 11.74
N ASN A 146 -5.28 3.22 12.82
CA ASN A 146 -5.77 2.71 14.11
C ASN A 146 -7.30 2.77 14.22
N SER A 147 -7.99 3.25 13.18
CA SER A 147 -9.43 3.18 13.00
C SER A 147 -9.74 3.35 11.51
N LEU A 148 -10.79 2.69 11.04
CA LEU A 148 -11.27 2.86 9.68
C LEU A 148 -12.79 2.78 9.64
N LYS A 149 -13.37 3.73 8.92
CA LYS A 149 -14.79 3.76 8.61
C LYS A 149 -14.96 4.16 7.16
N TYR A 150 -15.81 3.44 6.44
CA TYR A 150 -16.31 3.85 5.13
C TYR A 150 -17.70 4.43 5.34
N SER A 151 -17.88 5.70 4.98
CA SER A 151 -19.19 6.33 4.99
C SER A 151 -20.02 5.86 3.80
N LYS A 152 -21.35 5.98 3.90
CA LYS A 152 -22.27 5.69 2.79
C LYS A 152 -21.86 6.47 1.53
N LYS A 153 -21.92 5.81 0.37
CA LYS A 153 -21.55 6.31 -0.96
C LYS A 153 -20.06 6.72 -1.13
N GLN A 154 -19.21 6.45 -0.14
CA GLN A 154 -17.80 6.84 -0.21
C GLN A 154 -17.00 5.97 -1.18
N ARG A 155 -17.26 4.65 -1.19
CA ARG A 155 -16.45 3.69 -1.95
C ARG A 155 -16.92 3.60 -3.38
N PHE A 156 -18.22 3.56 -3.57
CA PHE A 156 -18.92 3.68 -4.86
C PHE A 156 -20.33 4.23 -4.59
N SER A 157 -21.05 4.67 -5.63
CA SER A 157 -22.27 5.49 -5.54
C SER A 157 -23.37 4.98 -4.62
N VAL A 158 -23.48 3.67 -4.43
CA VAL A 158 -24.47 3.00 -3.57
C VAL A 158 -23.83 2.14 -2.47
N SER A 159 -22.53 2.33 -2.21
CA SER A 159 -21.83 1.59 -1.15
C SER A 159 -22.41 1.92 0.22
N GLU A 160 -22.64 0.91 1.05
CA GLU A 160 -23.07 1.11 2.42
C GLU A 160 -21.92 1.50 3.35
N GLU A 161 -22.30 1.93 4.55
CA GLU A 161 -21.35 2.22 5.61
C GLU A 161 -20.71 0.92 6.14
N VAL A 162 -19.41 0.95 6.41
CA VAL A 162 -18.64 -0.16 7.00
C VAL A 162 -17.73 0.39 8.08
N THR A 163 -17.74 -0.24 9.26
CA THR A 163 -16.82 0.09 10.36
C THR A 163 -15.91 -1.09 10.61
N PHE A 164 -14.62 -0.80 10.83
CA PHE A 164 -13.60 -1.80 11.06
C PHE A 164 -13.13 -1.75 12.50
N GLY A 165 -12.99 -2.92 13.12
CA GLY A 165 -12.37 -3.04 14.43
C GLY A 165 -10.84 -2.95 14.37
N THR A 166 -10.21 -2.94 15.54
CA THR A 166 -8.75 -3.09 15.67
C THR A 166 -8.42 -4.12 16.74
N LYS A 167 -7.21 -4.67 16.68
CA LYS A 167 -6.65 -5.53 17.71
C LYS A 167 -5.21 -5.08 17.99
N THR A 168 -4.88 -4.97 19.27
CA THR A 168 -3.50 -4.70 19.72
C THR A 168 -2.86 -6.01 20.15
N PHE A 169 -1.66 -6.25 19.65
CA PHE A 169 -0.81 -7.37 20.03
C PHE A 169 0.40 -6.85 20.81
N THR A 170 0.92 -7.67 21.71
CA THR A 170 2.14 -7.39 22.46
C THR A 170 3.17 -8.49 22.17
N SER A 171 4.42 -8.11 21.94
CA SER A 171 5.51 -9.01 21.59
C SER A 171 6.79 -8.64 22.32
N GLN A 172 7.54 -9.64 22.77
CA GLN A 172 8.93 -9.47 23.22
C GLN A 172 9.88 -9.67 22.05
N VAL A 173 10.69 -8.64 21.71
CA VAL A 173 11.70 -8.72 20.66
C VAL A 173 13.04 -8.32 21.25
N GLY A 174 13.93 -9.30 21.43
CA GLY A 174 15.10 -9.15 22.30
C GLY A 174 14.65 -8.88 23.74
N ASP A 175 15.27 -7.90 24.38
CA ASP A 175 14.96 -7.51 25.77
C ASP A 175 13.85 -6.44 25.88
N LYS A 176 13.18 -6.11 24.77
CA LYS A 176 12.17 -5.05 24.73
C LYS A 176 10.78 -5.58 24.39
N SER A 177 9.81 -5.11 25.17
CA SER A 177 8.38 -5.27 24.90
C SER A 177 7.91 -4.23 23.89
N TYR A 178 7.19 -4.67 22.87
CA TYR A 178 6.56 -3.81 21.86
C TYR A 178 5.07 -4.08 21.76
N SER A 179 4.33 -3.06 21.33
CA SER A 179 2.92 -3.17 20.98
C SER A 179 2.69 -2.88 19.50
N LEU A 180 1.68 -3.51 18.92
CA LEU A 180 1.26 -3.24 17.56
C LEU A 180 -0.26 -3.34 17.43
N THR A 181 -0.90 -2.22 17.11
CA THR A 181 -2.33 -2.17 16.78
C THR A 181 -2.52 -2.31 15.27
N ILE A 182 -3.33 -3.30 14.87
CA ILE A 182 -3.68 -3.54 13.47
C ILE A 182 -5.19 -3.47 13.27
N LEU A 183 -5.59 -3.10 12.05
CA LEU A 183 -6.98 -3.15 11.62
C LEU A 183 -7.45 -4.61 11.49
N GLN A 184 -8.67 -4.89 11.90
CA GLN A 184 -9.33 -6.18 11.73
C GLN A 184 -10.31 -6.13 10.57
N LYS A 185 -10.68 -7.31 10.06
CA LYS A 185 -11.82 -7.43 9.11
C LYS A 185 -13.07 -6.83 9.74
N PRO A 186 -13.96 -6.23 8.93
CA PRO A 186 -15.24 -5.75 9.43
C PRO A 186 -16.11 -6.95 9.84
N ASP A 187 -17.12 -6.70 10.67
CA ASP A 187 -18.04 -7.74 11.13
C ASP A 187 -18.87 -8.34 9.99
N GLN A 188 -19.32 -9.59 10.17
CA GLN A 188 -20.14 -10.30 9.17
C GLN A 188 -21.43 -9.57 8.79
N GLN A 189 -21.97 -8.71 9.67
CA GLN A 189 -23.16 -7.91 9.40
C GLN A 189 -23.04 -7.01 8.16
N TYR A 190 -21.82 -6.64 7.76
CA TYR A 190 -21.57 -5.78 6.60
C TYR A 190 -21.54 -6.54 5.26
N ILE A 191 -21.52 -7.87 5.27
CA ILE A 191 -21.32 -8.69 4.07
C ILE A 191 -22.50 -8.58 3.09
N GLU A 192 -23.71 -8.90 3.53
CA GLU A 192 -24.88 -8.91 2.65
C GLU A 192 -25.27 -7.50 2.13
N PRO A 193 -25.22 -6.44 2.96
CA PRO A 193 -25.36 -5.07 2.45
C PRO A 193 -24.33 -4.74 1.36
N TRP A 194 -23.06 -5.09 1.56
CA TRP A 194 -22.00 -4.83 0.58
C TRP A 194 -22.22 -5.60 -0.73
N LYS A 195 -22.54 -6.90 -0.66
CA LYS A 195 -22.86 -7.72 -1.84
C LYS A 195 -23.99 -7.11 -2.66
N LYS A 196 -25.10 -6.74 -2.00
CA LYS A 196 -26.26 -6.12 -2.66
C LYS A 196 -25.90 -4.80 -3.32
N SER A 197 -25.15 -3.93 -2.62
CA SER A 197 -24.67 -2.67 -3.19
C SER A 197 -23.82 -2.90 -4.44
N CYS A 198 -22.92 -3.90 -4.43
CA CYS A 198 -22.12 -4.22 -5.60
C CYS A 198 -22.95 -4.72 -6.78
N ILE A 199 -23.85 -5.70 -6.56
CA ILE A 199 -24.71 -6.23 -7.62
C ILE A 199 -25.57 -5.12 -8.22
N GLN A 200 -26.16 -4.25 -7.37
CA GLN A 200 -26.92 -3.11 -7.81
C GLN A 200 -26.08 -2.16 -8.67
N ALA A 201 -24.89 -1.76 -8.19
CA ALA A 201 -24.04 -0.83 -8.91
C ALA A 201 -23.54 -1.38 -10.25
N LEU A 202 -23.18 -2.66 -10.30
CA LEU A 202 -22.71 -3.34 -11.52
C LEU A 202 -23.81 -3.45 -12.59
N SER A 203 -25.09 -3.43 -12.19
CA SER A 203 -26.24 -3.51 -13.10
C SER A 203 -26.63 -2.18 -13.75
N VAL A 204 -26.05 -1.05 -13.34
CA VAL A 204 -26.39 0.28 -13.87
C VAL A 204 -26.00 0.38 -15.34
N GLU A 205 -26.95 0.83 -16.19
CA GLU A 205 -26.71 1.11 -17.60
C GLU A 205 -25.83 2.35 -17.80
N VAL A 206 -24.90 2.26 -18.75
CA VAL A 206 -23.93 3.30 -19.10
C VAL A 206 -23.66 3.33 -20.61
N ILE A 207 -23.08 4.44 -21.06
CA ILE A 207 -22.56 4.59 -22.41
C ILE A 207 -21.06 4.30 -22.37
N LYS A 208 -20.59 3.34 -23.18
CA LYS A 208 -19.19 2.88 -23.18
C LYS A 208 -18.18 4.01 -23.35
N THR A 209 -18.42 4.91 -24.29
CA THR A 209 -17.53 6.06 -24.58
C THR A 209 -17.35 6.99 -23.37
N LYS A 210 -18.37 7.12 -22.51
CA LYS A 210 -18.23 7.90 -21.26
C LYS A 210 -17.40 7.17 -20.22
N VAL A 211 -17.55 5.86 -20.11
CA VAL A 211 -16.77 5.02 -19.18
C VAL A 211 -15.28 5.04 -19.53
N GLU A 212 -14.94 5.23 -20.81
CA GLU A 212 -13.56 5.29 -21.29
C GLU A 212 -12.93 6.70 -21.16
N ASP A 213 -13.76 7.75 -21.02
CA ASP A 213 -13.27 9.12 -20.82
C ASP A 213 -12.98 9.40 -19.33
N SER A 214 -11.68 9.49 -19.01
CA SER A 214 -11.14 9.81 -17.66
C SER A 214 -11.73 11.04 -16.96
N LYS A 215 -12.40 11.93 -17.68
CA LYS A 215 -12.99 13.17 -17.16
C LYS A 215 -14.44 13.02 -16.70
N THR A 216 -15.07 11.87 -16.91
CA THR A 216 -16.49 11.66 -16.60
C THR A 216 -16.70 11.06 -15.21
N GLN A 217 -17.93 11.17 -14.72
CA GLN A 217 -18.34 10.50 -13.49
C GLN A 217 -18.40 8.98 -13.68
N GLU A 218 -18.82 8.53 -14.87
CA GLU A 218 -18.92 7.12 -15.23
C GLU A 218 -17.55 6.42 -15.19
N TYR A 219 -16.49 7.09 -15.66
CA TYR A 219 -15.12 6.59 -15.51
C TYR A 219 -14.70 6.45 -14.04
N SER A 220 -14.96 7.48 -13.23
CA SER A 220 -14.62 7.48 -11.81
C SER A 220 -15.35 6.38 -11.05
N GLU A 221 -16.63 6.16 -11.37
CA GLU A 221 -17.43 5.09 -10.81
C GLU A 221 -16.95 3.71 -11.27
N MET A 222 -16.65 3.53 -12.56
CA MET A 222 -16.07 2.29 -13.08
C MET A 222 -14.77 1.93 -12.36
N ALA A 223 -13.88 2.90 -12.13
CA ALA A 223 -12.64 2.68 -11.40
C ALA A 223 -12.90 2.20 -9.96
N LYS A 224 -13.92 2.74 -9.30
CA LYS A 224 -14.35 2.34 -7.95
C LYS A 224 -14.97 0.95 -7.94
N LEU A 225 -15.86 0.62 -8.89
CA LEU A 225 -16.47 -0.70 -8.98
C LEU A 225 -15.45 -1.79 -9.31
N ARG A 226 -14.44 -1.46 -10.12
CA ARG A 226 -13.28 -2.31 -10.34
C ARG A 226 -12.52 -2.59 -9.05
N GLU A 227 -12.30 -1.58 -8.19
CA GLU A 227 -11.64 -1.74 -6.89
C GLU A 227 -12.51 -2.58 -5.94
N TRP A 228 -13.78 -2.22 -5.76
CA TRP A 228 -14.59 -2.65 -4.62
C TRP A 228 -15.64 -3.73 -4.90
N CYS A 229 -15.90 -4.06 -6.16
CA CYS A 229 -16.95 -5.01 -6.59
C CYS A 229 -16.44 -6.09 -7.55
N THR A 230 -15.12 -6.29 -7.61
CA THR A 230 -14.48 -7.43 -8.27
C THR A 230 -13.79 -8.30 -7.23
N ILE A 231 -13.53 -9.56 -7.56
CA ILE A 231 -12.73 -10.48 -6.75
C ILE A 231 -11.27 -10.33 -7.20
N PRO A 232 -10.40 -9.67 -6.43
CA PRO A 232 -9.07 -9.37 -6.89
C PRO A 232 -8.09 -10.52 -6.66
N THR A 233 -7.12 -10.66 -7.57
CA THR A 233 -5.90 -11.43 -7.30
C THR A 233 -4.88 -10.60 -6.52
N VAL A 234 -3.86 -11.26 -5.97
CA VAL A 234 -2.73 -10.60 -5.30
C VAL A 234 -2.02 -9.60 -6.22
N ASP A 235 -1.74 -9.96 -7.49
CA ASP A 235 -1.17 -9.05 -8.50
C ASP A 235 -1.99 -7.76 -8.66
N GLN A 236 -3.32 -7.91 -8.76
CA GLN A 236 -4.22 -6.78 -8.94
C GLN A 236 -4.20 -5.84 -7.73
N VAL A 237 -4.17 -6.38 -6.51
CA VAL A 237 -4.07 -5.55 -5.29
C VAL A 237 -2.73 -4.82 -5.23
N LEU A 238 -1.61 -5.47 -5.53
CA LEU A 238 -0.29 -4.81 -5.57
C LEU A 238 -0.27 -3.62 -6.54
N ARG A 239 -0.82 -3.81 -7.75
CA ARG A 239 -0.90 -2.74 -8.78
C ARG A 239 -1.82 -1.60 -8.36
N ARG A 240 -2.93 -1.88 -7.68
CA ARG A 240 -3.79 -0.84 -7.08
C ARG A 240 -2.98 0.05 -6.14
N HIS A 241 -2.07 -0.54 -5.37
CA HIS A 241 -1.15 0.13 -4.45
C HIS A 241 0.16 0.64 -5.07
N LYS A 242 0.23 0.77 -6.40
CA LYS A 242 1.38 1.30 -7.16
C LYS A 242 2.66 0.47 -7.06
N LEU A 243 2.59 -0.70 -6.46
CA LEU A 243 3.67 -1.66 -6.50
C LEU A 243 3.66 -2.32 -7.89
N THR A 244 4.85 -2.55 -8.43
CA THR A 244 5.02 -3.13 -9.77
C THR A 244 5.55 -4.56 -9.64
N PRO A 245 4.70 -5.58 -9.80
CA PRO A 245 5.14 -6.97 -9.82
C PRO A 245 6.21 -7.21 -10.88
N LEU A 246 7.24 -7.96 -10.51
CA LEU A 246 8.32 -8.39 -11.41
C LEU A 246 7.82 -9.50 -12.34
N ASN A 247 8.43 -9.62 -13.51
CA ASN A 247 8.20 -10.74 -14.39
C ASN A 247 8.63 -12.06 -13.72
N THR A 248 7.70 -13.02 -13.68
CA THR A 248 7.87 -14.33 -13.03
C THR A 248 8.07 -15.48 -14.02
N ASP A 249 8.25 -15.18 -15.30
CA ASP A 249 8.60 -16.17 -16.32
C ASP A 249 10.08 -16.52 -16.21
N VAL A 250 10.36 -17.80 -15.94
CA VAL A 250 11.71 -18.32 -15.69
C VAL A 250 12.61 -18.28 -16.92
N ASP A 251 12.00 -18.23 -18.11
CA ASP A 251 12.72 -18.14 -19.40
C ASP A 251 12.92 -16.69 -19.84
N ASN A 252 12.36 -15.72 -19.11
CA ASN A 252 12.43 -14.31 -19.44
C ASN A 252 13.39 -13.56 -18.51
N HIS A 253 14.41 -12.91 -19.10
CA HIS A 253 15.47 -12.22 -18.36
C HIS A 253 15.26 -10.71 -18.17
N LYS A 254 14.09 -10.17 -18.55
CA LYS A 254 13.84 -8.72 -18.58
C LYS A 254 14.04 -8.02 -17.23
N ASP A 255 13.64 -8.67 -16.13
CA ASP A 255 13.68 -8.09 -14.78
C ASP A 255 14.79 -8.72 -13.91
N ASP A 256 15.76 -9.44 -14.50
CA ASP A 256 16.79 -10.15 -13.71
C ASP A 256 17.63 -9.20 -12.85
N ALA A 257 17.93 -7.99 -13.32
CA ALA A 257 18.66 -7.01 -12.52
C ALA A 257 17.85 -6.54 -11.29
N GLU A 258 16.55 -6.36 -11.45
CA GLU A 258 15.64 -6.05 -10.35
C GLU A 258 15.47 -7.23 -9.39
N TRP A 259 15.42 -8.46 -9.89
CA TRP A 259 15.43 -9.66 -9.05
C TRP A 259 16.68 -9.70 -8.18
N LYS A 260 17.87 -9.41 -8.74
CA LYS A 260 19.12 -9.34 -7.96
C LYS A 260 19.03 -8.31 -6.84
N LYS A 261 18.49 -7.13 -7.11
CA LYS A 261 18.27 -6.07 -6.09
C LYS A 261 17.34 -6.53 -4.98
N VAL A 262 16.23 -7.19 -5.32
CA VAL A 262 15.28 -7.68 -4.32
C VAL A 262 15.92 -8.75 -3.44
N ILE A 263 16.55 -9.75 -4.05
CA ILE A 263 17.13 -10.91 -3.35
C ILE A 263 18.31 -10.47 -2.47
N ALA A 264 19.18 -9.58 -2.98
CA ALA A 264 20.32 -9.03 -2.23
C ALA A 264 19.95 -7.87 -1.30
N GLY A 265 18.67 -7.52 -1.16
CA GLY A 265 18.20 -6.35 -0.39
C GLY A 265 18.42 -6.43 1.13
N GLY A 266 18.79 -7.61 1.64
CA GLY A 266 19.23 -7.82 3.03
C GLY A 266 18.42 -8.87 3.79
N TRP A 267 17.22 -9.23 3.33
CA TRP A 267 16.38 -10.27 3.96
C TRP A 267 17.07 -11.63 4.00
N PHE A 268 17.99 -11.91 3.07
CA PHE A 268 18.75 -13.16 3.00
C PHE A 268 20.23 -12.97 3.36
N LYS A 269 20.55 -11.88 4.06
CA LYS A 269 21.89 -11.56 4.52
C LYS A 269 22.10 -12.02 5.96
N LYS A 270 23.31 -12.51 6.24
CA LYS A 270 23.78 -12.76 7.59
C LYS A 270 24.43 -11.48 8.13
N GLU A 271 23.88 -10.93 9.20
CA GLU A 271 24.54 -9.92 10.03
C GLU A 271 25.23 -10.64 11.19
N THR A 272 26.23 -10.01 11.83
CA THR A 272 27.15 -10.61 12.82
C THR A 272 26.54 -11.75 13.66
N ASP A 273 25.46 -11.46 14.38
CA ASP A 273 24.77 -12.42 15.26
C ASP A 273 23.32 -12.68 14.82
N LYS A 274 22.93 -12.26 13.62
CA LYS A 274 21.54 -12.30 13.16
C LYS A 274 21.40 -12.77 11.72
N ASP A 275 20.64 -13.84 11.58
CA ASP A 275 20.23 -14.39 10.30
C ASP A 275 18.90 -13.74 9.87
N ASN A 276 18.94 -12.71 9.01
CA ASN A 276 17.73 -11.94 8.66
C ASN A 276 16.64 -12.79 7.99
N TRP A 277 17.00 -13.94 7.40
CA TRP A 277 16.04 -14.83 6.74
C TRP A 277 15.12 -15.56 7.73
N GLU A 278 15.42 -15.53 9.03
CA GLU A 278 14.56 -16.04 10.09
C GLU A 278 13.37 -15.10 10.40
N ASP A 279 13.45 -13.85 9.95
CA ASP A 279 12.41 -12.83 10.12
C ASP A 279 11.42 -12.77 8.93
N GLN A 280 11.51 -13.70 7.98
CA GLN A 280 10.57 -13.84 6.87
C GLN A 280 10.04 -15.28 6.77
N SER A 281 8.91 -15.44 6.09
CA SER A 281 8.19 -16.70 5.99
C SER A 281 7.93 -17.16 4.56
N PHE A 282 8.34 -16.35 3.59
CA PHE A 282 8.06 -16.47 2.17
C PHE A 282 8.88 -17.59 1.50
N ILE A 283 10.19 -17.63 1.77
CA ILE A 283 11.12 -18.65 1.29
C ILE A 283 11.52 -19.54 2.47
N LYS A 284 11.29 -20.85 2.36
CA LYS A 284 11.47 -21.84 3.44
C LYS A 284 12.01 -23.16 2.92
N GLY A 285 12.51 -24.01 3.82
CA GLY A 285 12.92 -25.38 3.50
C GLY A 285 14.03 -25.41 2.44
N THR A 286 13.92 -26.32 1.47
CA THR A 286 14.91 -26.50 0.40
C THR A 286 15.10 -25.25 -0.46
N ASP A 287 14.06 -24.43 -0.62
CA ASP A 287 14.15 -23.16 -1.35
C ASP A 287 15.03 -22.18 -0.58
N LEU A 288 14.94 -22.16 0.75
CA LEU A 288 15.79 -21.32 1.59
C LEU A 288 17.25 -21.77 1.49
N ASP A 289 17.52 -23.07 1.60
CA ASP A 289 18.87 -23.63 1.48
C ASP A 289 19.51 -23.29 0.12
N THR A 290 18.71 -23.30 -0.94
CA THR A 290 19.13 -22.87 -2.29
C THR A 290 19.51 -21.39 -2.34
N VAL A 291 18.75 -20.54 -1.65
CA VAL A 291 18.96 -19.09 -1.65
C VAL A 291 20.16 -18.68 -0.79
N ILE A 292 20.27 -19.18 0.45
CA ILE A 292 21.33 -18.77 1.40
C ILE A 292 22.62 -19.61 1.28
N GLY A 293 22.57 -20.72 0.55
CA GLY A 293 23.65 -21.70 0.45
C GLY A 293 23.64 -22.70 1.62
N ASN A 294 24.13 -23.92 1.36
CA ASN A 294 24.18 -25.00 2.36
C ASN A 294 25.06 -24.67 3.58
N ASP A 295 26.03 -23.76 3.41
CA ASP A 295 26.89 -23.25 4.48
C ASP A 295 26.26 -22.07 5.26
N LYS A 296 25.03 -21.68 4.92
CA LYS A 296 24.28 -20.56 5.52
C LYS A 296 25.07 -19.25 5.55
N ARG A 297 25.88 -19.00 4.51
CA ARG A 297 26.63 -17.75 4.37
C ARG A 297 25.73 -16.54 4.05
N GLY A 298 24.53 -16.80 3.51
CA GLY A 298 23.60 -15.76 3.07
C GLY A 298 24.03 -15.09 1.77
N ILE A 299 23.46 -13.91 1.50
CA ILE A 299 23.70 -13.11 0.30
C ILE A 299 24.19 -11.73 0.72
N ASN A 300 25.41 -11.38 0.30
CA ASN A 300 26.05 -10.12 0.66
C ASN A 300 26.01 -9.08 -0.47
N SER A 301 25.77 -9.51 -1.71
CA SER A 301 25.76 -8.62 -2.87
C SER A 301 24.95 -9.17 -4.05
N GLU A 302 24.59 -8.29 -4.99
CA GLU A 302 23.85 -8.66 -6.21
C GLU A 302 24.61 -9.65 -7.11
N SER A 303 25.95 -9.68 -7.06
CA SER A 303 26.77 -10.59 -7.87
C SER A 303 26.69 -12.04 -7.39
N GLU A 304 26.30 -12.27 -6.13
CA GLU A 304 26.08 -13.60 -5.55
C GLU A 304 24.69 -14.19 -5.91
N VAL A 305 23.84 -13.38 -6.55
CA VAL A 305 22.51 -13.80 -7.00
C VAL A 305 22.60 -14.32 -8.44
N ASP A 306 22.57 -15.65 -8.55
CA ASP A 306 22.57 -16.39 -9.80
C ASP A 306 21.14 -16.74 -10.27
N LYS A 307 21.04 -17.36 -11.46
CA LYS A 307 19.77 -17.78 -12.05
C LYS A 307 18.99 -18.73 -11.12
N THR A 308 19.66 -19.67 -10.47
CA THR A 308 19.00 -20.65 -9.60
C THR A 308 18.27 -19.96 -8.44
N LYS A 309 18.89 -18.95 -7.82
CA LYS A 309 18.23 -18.14 -6.79
C LYS A 309 17.08 -17.32 -7.36
N ILE A 310 17.23 -16.72 -8.54
CA ILE A 310 16.16 -15.95 -9.20
C ILE A 310 14.96 -16.86 -9.53
N ASP A 311 15.20 -18.07 -10.03
CA ASP A 311 14.14 -19.01 -10.42
C ASP A 311 13.29 -19.43 -9.20
N VAL A 312 13.90 -19.61 -8.02
CA VAL A 312 13.16 -19.87 -6.76
C VAL A 312 12.14 -18.76 -6.51
N PHE A 313 12.56 -17.49 -6.61
CA PHE A 313 11.67 -16.36 -6.40
C PHE A 313 10.62 -16.23 -7.51
N LYS A 314 11.00 -16.38 -8.78
CA LYS A 314 10.06 -16.34 -9.91
C LYS A 314 8.95 -17.37 -9.74
N ASN A 315 9.31 -18.62 -9.43
CA ASN A 315 8.34 -19.70 -9.22
C ASN A 315 7.41 -19.42 -8.03
N LYS A 316 7.97 -18.99 -6.89
CA LYS A 316 7.18 -18.67 -5.71
C LYS A 316 6.25 -17.50 -5.95
N CYS A 317 6.77 -16.41 -6.53
CA CYS A 317 5.99 -15.22 -6.86
C CYS A 317 4.90 -15.51 -7.90
N LYS A 318 5.15 -16.33 -8.91
CA LYS A 318 4.12 -16.76 -9.88
C LYS A 318 2.93 -17.40 -9.16
N ALA A 319 3.22 -18.37 -8.29
CA ALA A 319 2.19 -19.08 -7.55
C ALA A 319 1.40 -18.19 -6.57
N GLU A 320 2.04 -17.19 -5.95
CA GLU A 320 1.37 -16.30 -5.00
C GLU A 320 0.59 -15.16 -5.68
N LEU A 321 1.10 -14.61 -6.80
CA LEU A 321 0.48 -13.49 -7.53
C LEU A 321 -0.87 -13.87 -8.18
N GLU A 322 -1.03 -15.13 -8.58
CA GLU A 322 -2.26 -15.66 -9.21
C GLU A 322 -3.37 -15.99 -8.20
N LYS A 323 -3.05 -16.08 -6.90
CA LYS A 323 -4.05 -16.39 -5.87
C LYS A 323 -5.06 -15.27 -5.72
N ALA A 324 -6.28 -15.64 -5.32
CA ALA A 324 -7.25 -14.70 -4.80
C ALA A 324 -6.66 -13.96 -3.59
N PHE A 325 -6.89 -12.65 -3.52
CA PHE A 325 -6.41 -11.84 -2.42
C PHE A 325 -7.07 -12.27 -1.11
N GLU A 326 -6.24 -12.57 -0.12
CA GLU A 326 -6.65 -12.81 1.25
C GLU A 326 -5.82 -11.92 2.18
N ARG A 327 -6.50 -11.35 3.18
CA ARG A 327 -5.85 -10.59 4.25
C ARG A 327 -6.21 -11.20 5.60
N LYS A 328 -5.24 -11.36 6.49
CA LYS A 328 -5.46 -11.88 7.84
C LYS A 328 -5.01 -10.89 8.90
N ASN A 329 -3.70 -10.69 8.99
CA ASN A 329 -3.07 -9.95 10.09
C ASN A 329 -2.09 -8.88 9.59
N PHE A 330 -2.41 -8.19 8.49
CA PHE A 330 -1.54 -7.12 8.01
C PHE A 330 -1.46 -5.98 9.04
N TYR A 331 -0.28 -5.57 9.50
CA TYR A 331 1.08 -5.83 8.96
C TYR A 331 2.00 -6.47 10.01
N LEU A 332 1.58 -7.59 10.62
CA LEU A 332 2.43 -8.32 11.57
C LEU A 332 3.60 -9.03 10.86
N THR A 333 4.83 -8.74 11.28
CA THR A 333 6.05 -9.40 10.78
C THR A 333 6.30 -10.73 11.48
N THR A 334 7.06 -11.63 10.85
CA THR A 334 7.46 -12.92 11.47
C THR A 334 8.19 -12.71 12.80
N GLN A 335 9.11 -11.75 12.86
CA GLN A 335 9.81 -11.41 14.11
C GLN A 335 8.85 -11.03 15.24
N PHE A 336 7.88 -10.16 14.95
CA PHE A 336 6.89 -9.75 15.95
C PHE A 336 5.98 -10.91 16.34
N ILE A 337 5.54 -11.73 15.39
CA ILE A 337 4.72 -12.91 15.67
C ILE A 337 5.46 -13.90 16.58
N ASN A 338 6.74 -14.15 16.31
CA ASN A 338 7.55 -15.08 17.09
C ASN A 338 7.67 -14.64 18.56
N GLY A 339 7.74 -13.34 18.81
CA GLY A 339 7.82 -12.74 20.16
C GLY A 339 6.48 -12.62 20.91
N ILE A 340 5.34 -12.91 20.28
CA ILE A 340 4.05 -13.02 20.98
C ILE A 340 4.08 -14.27 21.86
N THR A 341 3.74 -14.14 23.14
CA THR A 341 3.74 -15.25 24.10
C THR A 341 2.40 -15.99 24.21
N GLU A 342 1.34 -15.44 23.62
CA GLU A 342 0.01 -16.06 23.57
C GLU A 342 0.05 -17.39 22.80
N THR A 343 -0.75 -18.37 23.22
CA THR A 343 -0.81 -19.71 22.60
C THR A 343 -1.35 -19.64 21.16
N ASP A 344 -2.34 -18.77 20.93
CA ASP A 344 -2.99 -18.59 19.63
C ASP A 344 -2.30 -17.49 18.82
N LYS A 345 -1.06 -17.76 18.41
CA LYS A 345 -0.28 -16.80 17.64
C LYS A 345 -0.91 -16.55 16.26
N PRO A 346 -1.04 -15.29 15.82
CA PRO A 346 -1.49 -14.99 14.48
C PRO A 346 -0.49 -15.51 13.44
N THR A 347 -0.97 -15.81 12.24
CA THR A 347 -0.11 -16.11 11.09
C THR A 347 0.20 -14.85 10.32
N ILE A 348 1.42 -14.80 9.78
CA ILE A 348 1.86 -13.79 8.82
C ILE A 348 0.92 -13.80 7.62
N ASP A 349 0.50 -12.61 7.23
CA ASP A 349 -0.26 -12.39 6.01
C ASP A 349 0.65 -12.63 4.78
N PRO A 350 0.45 -13.68 3.97
CA PRO A 350 1.35 -13.99 2.86
C PRO A 350 1.46 -12.85 1.86
N PHE A 351 0.37 -12.11 1.67
CA PHE A 351 0.33 -10.95 0.79
C PHE A 351 1.39 -9.91 1.16
N GLN A 352 1.63 -9.70 2.45
CA GLN A 352 2.57 -8.68 2.91
C GLN A 352 3.98 -8.97 2.43
N GLU A 353 4.38 -10.25 2.34
CA GLU A 353 5.70 -10.68 1.91
C GLU A 353 5.82 -10.75 0.39
N VAL A 354 4.72 -11.07 -0.32
CA VAL A 354 4.67 -10.90 -1.78
C VAL A 354 4.98 -9.45 -2.16
N ALA A 355 4.47 -8.49 -1.40
CA ALA A 355 4.79 -7.07 -1.60
C ALA A 355 6.24 -6.69 -1.27
N LEU A 356 6.99 -7.52 -0.53
CA LEU A 356 8.42 -7.32 -0.27
C LEU A 356 9.28 -7.96 -1.36
N PHE A 357 8.90 -9.16 -1.80
CA PHE A 357 9.76 -10.05 -2.58
C PHE A 357 9.40 -10.17 -4.06
N CYS A 358 8.19 -9.81 -4.48
CA CYS A 358 7.72 -10.04 -5.84
C CYS A 358 7.55 -8.76 -6.66
N VAL A 359 8.00 -7.62 -6.15
CA VAL A 359 7.81 -6.30 -6.77
C VAL A 359 9.13 -5.58 -6.93
N LYS A 360 9.19 -4.64 -7.90
CA LYS A 360 10.33 -3.73 -8.03
C LYS A 360 10.56 -2.99 -6.70
N PRO A 361 11.82 -2.82 -6.25
CA PRO A 361 12.14 -2.07 -5.04
C PRO A 361 11.41 -0.73 -5.00
N PHE A 362 10.63 -0.51 -3.94
CA PHE A 362 9.77 0.66 -3.81
C PHE A 362 10.05 1.37 -2.49
N LYS A 363 10.23 2.70 -2.51
CA LYS A 363 10.57 3.47 -1.30
C LYS A 363 9.34 3.72 -0.43
N ALA A 364 9.51 3.69 0.89
CA ALA A 364 8.43 3.94 1.83
C ALA A 364 7.89 5.37 1.71
N SER A 365 8.76 6.35 1.49
CA SER A 365 8.39 7.75 1.23
C SER A 365 7.58 7.89 -0.07
N GLU A 366 7.97 7.18 -1.12
CA GLU A 366 7.21 7.14 -2.39
C GLU A 366 5.83 6.52 -2.17
N TYR A 367 5.72 5.43 -1.41
CA TYR A 367 4.43 4.81 -1.09
C TYR A 367 3.50 5.71 -0.32
N VAL A 368 4.02 6.44 0.66
CA VAL A 368 3.24 7.43 1.41
C VAL A 368 2.65 8.49 0.46
N THR A 369 3.42 8.97 -0.52
CA THR A 369 2.98 10.05 -1.41
C THR A 369 2.15 9.57 -2.61
N ALA A 370 2.54 8.48 -3.26
CA ALA A 370 1.91 7.96 -4.48
C ALA A 370 0.69 7.08 -4.18
N SER A 371 0.80 6.21 -3.16
CA SER A 371 -0.24 5.24 -2.83
C SER A 371 -1.17 5.81 -1.76
N LEU A 372 -0.64 6.19 -0.60
CA LEU A 372 -1.48 6.71 0.50
C LEU A 372 -1.92 8.16 0.30
N GLN A 373 -1.32 8.88 -0.66
CA GLN A 373 -1.56 10.29 -0.92
C GLN A 373 -1.36 11.19 0.31
N GLY A 374 -0.52 10.75 1.26
CA GLY A 374 -0.14 11.48 2.46
C GLY A 374 0.98 12.49 2.21
N LEU A 375 1.59 12.91 3.31
CA LEU A 375 2.86 13.65 3.37
C LEU A 375 3.87 12.78 4.10
N VAL A 376 5.17 13.01 3.88
CA VAL A 376 6.24 12.29 4.57
C VAL A 376 6.69 13.13 5.76
N HIS A 377 6.72 12.56 6.97
CA HIS A 377 7.31 13.23 8.13
C HIS A 377 8.81 13.44 7.94
N GLU A 378 9.30 14.52 8.54
CA GLU A 378 10.73 14.78 8.68
C GLU A 378 11.31 14.12 9.94
N GLN A 379 10.44 13.76 10.90
CA GLN A 379 10.77 13.12 12.18
C GLN A 379 9.81 11.96 12.46
N VAL A 380 10.27 10.90 13.12
CA VAL A 380 9.40 9.77 13.50
C VAL A 380 8.58 10.17 14.73
N GLU A 381 7.25 10.27 14.56
CA GLU A 381 6.31 10.73 15.60
C GLU A 381 5.52 9.59 16.27
N ILE A 382 5.89 8.33 16.03
CA ILE A 382 5.26 7.18 16.72
C ILE A 382 5.99 6.84 18.02
N SER A 383 5.25 6.27 18.98
CA SER A 383 5.81 5.86 20.29
C SER A 383 7.00 4.92 20.12
N THR A 384 8.01 5.05 20.98
CA THR A 384 9.17 4.15 21.01
C THR A 384 8.80 2.71 21.38
N ASP A 385 7.63 2.50 21.99
CA ASP A 385 7.07 1.19 22.35
C ASP A 385 6.16 0.62 21.27
N ASP A 386 5.90 1.38 20.19
CA ASP A 386 5.31 0.84 18.97
C ASP A 386 6.36 0.01 18.24
N TYR A 387 6.00 -1.20 17.82
CA TYR A 387 6.93 -2.08 17.10
C TYR A 387 7.52 -1.42 15.86
N CYS A 388 6.82 -0.50 15.21
CA CYS A 388 7.31 0.16 14.02
C CYS A 388 8.25 1.33 14.25
N TYR A 389 8.56 1.68 15.50
CA TYR A 389 9.49 2.77 15.77
C TYR A 389 10.84 2.52 15.09
N LEU A 390 11.27 3.49 14.28
CA LEU A 390 12.56 3.52 13.59
C LEU A 390 13.32 4.76 14.05
N SER A 391 14.51 4.58 14.64
CA SER A 391 15.29 5.68 15.24
C SER A 391 16.09 6.50 14.24
N ASN A 392 16.47 5.93 13.09
CA ASN A 392 17.39 6.56 12.14
C ASN A 392 16.67 7.09 10.89
N ILE A 393 15.93 8.19 11.04
CA ILE A 393 15.18 8.80 9.93
C ILE A 393 16.06 9.44 8.85
N GLU A 394 17.31 9.77 9.16
CA GLU A 394 18.26 10.32 8.18
C GLU A 394 18.47 9.36 7.00
N ASN A 395 18.36 8.05 7.26
CA ASN A 395 18.46 7.01 6.24
C ASN A 395 17.13 6.60 5.60
N LYS A 396 16.05 7.39 5.74
CA LYS A 396 14.71 7.01 5.24
C LYS A 396 14.64 6.70 3.75
N ASP A 397 15.54 7.25 2.94
CA ASP A 397 15.59 6.96 1.51
C ASP A 397 16.06 5.55 1.16
N SER A 398 16.68 4.86 2.13
CA SER A 398 17.04 3.44 2.03
C SER A 398 15.91 2.48 2.44
N TRP A 399 14.83 3.01 3.04
CA TRP A 399 13.70 2.21 3.51
C TRP A 399 12.84 1.79 2.32
N THR A 400 13.11 0.60 1.84
CA THR A 400 12.56 0.01 0.61
C THR A 400 11.92 -1.34 0.89
N THR A 401 11.08 -1.82 -0.01
CA THR A 401 10.38 -3.12 0.10
C THR A 401 11.31 -4.30 0.36
N ASN A 402 12.54 -4.26 -0.14
CA ASN A 402 13.52 -5.33 -0.05
C ASN A 402 14.51 -5.21 1.14
N ASN A 403 14.38 -4.21 2.03
CA ASN A 403 15.26 -4.03 3.19
C ASN A 403 14.59 -4.54 4.49
N PRO A 404 15.27 -5.40 5.30
CA PRO A 404 14.67 -5.96 6.52
C PRO A 404 14.48 -4.97 7.68
N LEU A 405 15.09 -3.78 7.70
CA LEU A 405 14.91 -2.75 8.76
C LEU A 405 14.94 -3.31 10.20
N GLY A 406 15.86 -4.24 10.47
CA GLY A 406 15.95 -4.90 11.78
C GLY A 406 14.85 -5.93 12.06
N GLY A 407 14.10 -6.37 11.05
CA GLY A 407 12.96 -7.30 11.11
C GLY A 407 11.58 -6.62 11.01
N LYS A 408 11.54 -5.28 11.07
CA LYS A 408 10.29 -4.49 11.12
C LYS A 408 9.56 -4.35 9.79
N SER A 409 10.21 -4.71 8.68
CA SER A 409 9.69 -4.64 7.31
C SER A 409 9.35 -3.22 6.81
N PHE A 410 9.15 -3.13 5.49
CA PHE A 410 8.71 -1.93 4.77
C PHE A 410 7.45 -1.27 5.34
N TRP A 411 6.50 -2.06 5.83
CA TRP A 411 5.22 -1.53 6.32
C TRP A 411 5.38 -0.68 7.58
N CYS A 412 6.36 -1.02 8.43
CA CYS A 412 6.73 -0.16 9.55
C CYS A 412 7.37 1.15 9.10
N ALA A 413 8.21 1.13 8.05
CA ALA A 413 8.72 2.39 7.48
C ALA A 413 7.60 3.28 6.93
N VAL A 414 6.62 2.70 6.23
CA VAL A 414 5.45 3.45 5.75
C VAL A 414 4.69 4.08 6.93
N LYS A 415 4.44 3.32 8.00
CA LYS A 415 3.78 3.85 9.21
C LYS A 415 4.57 4.99 9.86
N SER A 416 5.88 4.79 10.05
CA SER A 416 6.76 5.76 10.70
C SER A 416 6.91 7.06 9.92
N LEU A 417 6.80 7.00 8.59
CA LEU A 417 6.92 8.17 7.72
C LEU A 417 5.59 8.86 7.42
N TYR A 418 4.45 8.21 7.63
CA TYR A 418 3.17 8.75 7.16
C TYR A 418 2.69 9.93 8.00
N LYS A 419 2.47 11.07 7.33
CA LYS A 419 1.79 12.25 7.84
C LYS A 419 0.47 12.46 7.09
N ALA A 420 -0.63 12.58 7.82
CA ALA A 420 -1.91 12.93 7.21
C ALA A 420 -1.86 14.34 6.59
N LYS A 421 -2.44 14.52 5.40
CA LYS A 421 -2.68 15.85 4.85
C LYS A 421 -3.72 16.55 5.73
N VAL A 422 -3.34 17.66 6.35
CA VAL A 422 -4.30 18.54 7.03
C VAL A 422 -5.21 19.12 5.95
N ASN A 423 -6.50 18.79 6.02
CA ASN A 423 -7.50 19.41 5.15
C ASN A 423 -7.63 20.87 5.60
N LYS A 424 -7.20 21.80 4.75
CA LYS A 424 -7.58 23.22 4.87
C LYS A 424 -8.94 23.44 4.24
#